data_AF-A0A8M1FI46-F1
#
_entry.id   AF-A0A8M1FI46-F1
#
_cell.length_a   1.000
_cell.length_b   1.000
_cell.length_c   1.000
_cell.angle_alpha   90.00
_cell.angle_beta   90.00
_cell.angle_gamma   90.00
#
_symmetry.space_group_name_H-M   'P 1'
#
loop_
_entity.id
_entity.type
_entity.pdbx_description
1 polymer ?
#
loop_
_entity_poly.entity_id
_entity_poly.type
_entity_poly.pdbx_seq_one_letter_code
_entity_poly.pdbx_strand_id
1 'polypeptide(L)'
;MWHFSTFRRNTPSKAGNYSEYYRVNWCQHWFEYFPNPPINILSMIENVLAFHDKELLQHFIDHDITSQLYAWPLLETIFSEVLTREEWLKLFDNVFSNHPSFLLMTVVAYNICSRAPLLNCSLKDDFEYFFHHRNNLDISVVIREVYHLMDTTPTDIHPSSMLHVVVALTKGQYPVFNQYPKFIVDYQTQERERIRNDELDYLRERQMVEDMQAEVDQQRVEDEAWYQKQELLRKAEETRRELLLQEEEKMVQQRQRLASVKRELKVKEMHLQDATRRRFLKLQQDQREMELRRLDDELERKVHMRDREIATTAKDLEMRHLELESQKRLYEKNLIRNQEAVAKEMREDADAFRRKVDLEEHMFHKLIETDQTQNQKTQKLIEEDLAKAEQACLNADWRIQALHKQRCDDLQRNECYHEVARLLRENRRKETEVLNAMMGEEAKKWEEAKEKDFHLKSEKKASALADASRKWFLEKEINDALEHAEHPYRKAVPRYQNGQVASSCSPRASQLNAVSETDSATCISLNQRRIQWDTMERDLMERVRNLRQRLAAQARNRCQMPHLLAT
;
A
#
# COMPACT_ATOMS: atom_id res chain seq x y z
N MET A 1 -46.97 -30.00 47.94
CA MET A 1 -46.60 -30.24 46.52
C MET A 1 -46.21 -31.69 46.23
N TRP A 2 -46.97 -32.35 45.36
CA TRP A 2 -46.74 -33.72 44.89
C TRP A 2 -45.91 -33.74 43.60
N HIS A 3 -44.66 -34.23 43.63
CA HIS A 3 -43.82 -34.31 42.43
C HIS A 3 -44.13 -35.53 41.55
N PHE A 4 -44.03 -35.39 40.23
CA PHE A 4 -44.20 -36.50 39.27
C PHE A 4 -43.22 -37.66 39.47
N SER A 5 -42.03 -37.39 40.02
CA SER A 5 -41.05 -38.43 40.39
C SER A 5 -41.56 -39.42 41.44
N THR A 6 -42.62 -39.11 42.19
CA THR A 6 -43.30 -40.02 43.13
C THR A 6 -44.41 -40.88 42.50
N PHE A 7 -44.79 -40.63 41.24
CA PHE A 7 -45.79 -41.45 40.51
C PHE A 7 -45.17 -42.55 39.64
N ARG A 8 -43.87 -42.52 39.35
CA ARG A 8 -43.13 -43.56 38.59
C ARG A 8 -42.14 -44.40 39.42
N ARG A 9 -42.22 -44.39 40.76
CA ARG A 9 -41.36 -45.22 41.63
C ARG A 9 -41.86 -46.66 41.72
N ASN A 10 -41.51 -47.48 40.73
CA ASN A 10 -41.97 -48.88 40.64
C ASN A 10 -41.27 -49.85 41.63
N THR A 11 -40.31 -49.38 42.44
CA THR A 11 -39.55 -50.21 43.39
C THR A 11 -40.26 -50.28 44.76
N PRO A 12 -40.73 -51.48 45.19
CA PRO A 12 -41.43 -51.62 46.47
C PRO A 12 -40.50 -51.41 47.66
N SER A 13 -40.92 -50.59 48.63
CA SER A 13 -40.19 -50.33 49.88
C SER A 13 -41.19 -50.18 51.02
N LYS A 14 -40.80 -50.44 52.28
CA LYS A 14 -41.76 -50.36 53.41
C LYS A 14 -42.48 -49.01 53.47
N ALA A 15 -41.76 -47.90 53.39
CA ALA A 15 -42.36 -46.56 53.38
C ALA A 15 -43.20 -46.30 52.11
N GLY A 16 -42.71 -46.73 50.95
CA GLY A 16 -43.45 -46.60 49.69
C GLY A 16 -44.78 -47.37 49.71
N ASN A 17 -44.83 -48.55 50.31
CA ASN A 17 -46.06 -49.35 50.42
C ASN A 17 -47.15 -48.62 51.20
N TYR A 18 -46.82 -47.96 52.31
CA TYR A 18 -47.79 -47.15 53.06
C TYR A 18 -48.21 -45.90 52.29
N SER A 19 -47.27 -45.22 51.62
CA SER A 19 -47.57 -44.04 50.80
C SER A 19 -48.47 -44.37 49.60
N GLU A 20 -48.25 -45.51 48.94
CA GLU A 20 -49.07 -45.99 47.83
C GLU A 20 -50.46 -46.43 48.31
N TYR A 21 -50.51 -47.15 49.44
CA TYR A 21 -51.77 -47.61 50.05
C TYR A 21 -52.66 -46.42 50.47
N TYR A 22 -52.06 -45.36 51.02
CA TYR A 22 -52.77 -44.12 51.28
C TYR A 22 -53.26 -43.45 49.99
N ARG A 23 -52.37 -43.27 48.99
CA ARG A 23 -52.71 -42.61 47.71
C ARG A 23 -53.84 -43.31 46.96
N VAL A 24 -53.82 -44.64 46.89
CA VAL A 24 -54.83 -45.43 46.15
C VAL A 24 -56.21 -45.38 46.83
N ASN A 25 -56.27 -45.31 48.16
CA ASN A 25 -57.51 -45.49 48.91
C ASN A 25 -58.11 -44.20 49.51
N TRP A 26 -57.29 -43.25 49.98
CA TRP A 26 -57.76 -41.99 50.57
C TRP A 26 -57.62 -40.79 49.62
N CYS A 27 -56.76 -40.86 48.60
CA CYS A 27 -56.64 -39.84 47.54
C CYS A 27 -57.42 -40.18 46.26
N GLN A 28 -58.51 -40.95 46.37
CA GLN A 28 -59.41 -41.22 45.24
C GLN A 28 -59.97 -39.91 44.66
N HIS A 29 -59.97 -39.77 43.34
CA HIS A 29 -60.38 -38.55 42.62
C HIS A 29 -59.54 -37.28 42.89
N TRP A 30 -58.48 -37.33 43.72
CA TRP A 30 -57.69 -36.13 44.07
C TRP A 30 -56.91 -35.53 42.89
N PHE A 31 -56.69 -36.30 41.81
CA PHE A 31 -55.78 -35.94 40.73
C PHE A 31 -56.49 -35.77 39.37
N GLU A 32 -57.83 -35.85 39.32
CA GLU A 32 -58.63 -35.77 38.08
C GLU A 32 -58.44 -34.46 37.30
N TYR A 33 -58.20 -33.35 38.01
CA TYR A 33 -57.98 -32.02 37.44
C TYR A 33 -56.55 -31.51 37.62
N PHE A 34 -55.60 -32.39 37.98
CA PHE A 34 -54.20 -32.00 38.24
C PHE A 34 -53.62 -31.16 37.08
N PRO A 35 -53.00 -29.99 37.35
CA PRO A 35 -52.46 -29.52 38.63
C PRO A 35 -53.44 -28.81 39.58
N ASN A 36 -54.71 -28.64 39.21
CA ASN A 36 -55.68 -27.92 40.04
C ASN A 36 -56.16 -28.77 41.24
N PRO A 37 -56.62 -28.15 42.35
CA PRO A 37 -57.25 -28.86 43.46
C PRO A 37 -58.46 -29.72 43.04
N PRO A 38 -58.79 -30.80 43.76
CA PRO A 38 -59.86 -31.71 43.39
C PRO A 38 -61.25 -31.15 43.71
N ILE A 39 -61.77 -30.34 42.80
CA ILE A 39 -63.09 -29.68 42.89
C ILE A 39 -64.21 -30.66 43.31
N ASN A 40 -64.20 -31.89 42.77
CA ASN A 40 -65.17 -32.93 43.13
C ASN A 40 -65.17 -33.27 44.63
N ILE A 41 -63.98 -33.40 45.25
CA ILE A 41 -63.81 -33.72 46.66
C ILE A 41 -64.12 -32.51 47.56
N LEU A 42 -63.73 -31.31 47.12
CA LEU A 42 -64.02 -30.07 47.82
C LEU A 42 -65.53 -29.77 47.85
N SER A 43 -66.24 -30.03 46.74
CA SER A 43 -67.70 -29.94 46.68
C SER A 43 -68.40 -30.97 47.58
N MET A 44 -67.89 -32.20 47.72
CA MET A 44 -68.44 -33.15 48.70
C MET A 44 -68.36 -32.60 50.14
N ILE A 45 -67.22 -32.01 50.53
CA ILE A 45 -67.04 -31.39 51.85
C ILE A 45 -67.99 -30.20 52.03
N GLU A 46 -68.11 -29.35 51.01
CA GLU A 46 -69.00 -28.18 51.00
C GLU A 46 -70.48 -28.56 51.14
N ASN A 47 -70.93 -29.60 50.43
CA ASN A 47 -72.30 -30.13 50.53
C ASN A 47 -72.62 -30.72 51.92
N VAL A 48 -71.66 -31.39 52.57
CA VAL A 48 -71.84 -31.91 53.94
C VAL A 48 -71.86 -30.75 54.95
N LEU A 49 -70.97 -29.75 54.81
CA LEU A 49 -70.99 -28.55 55.66
C LEU A 49 -72.31 -27.77 55.50
N ALA A 50 -72.82 -27.64 54.26
CA ALA A 50 -74.12 -27.05 53.95
C ALA A 50 -75.32 -27.77 54.57
N PHE A 51 -75.17 -29.03 54.98
CA PHE A 51 -76.22 -29.76 55.69
C PHE A 51 -76.17 -29.48 57.20
N HIS A 52 -74.98 -29.51 57.81
CA HIS A 52 -74.79 -29.48 59.27
C HIS A 52 -74.62 -28.08 59.88
N ASP A 53 -73.87 -27.17 59.25
CA ASP A 53 -73.76 -25.78 59.73
C ASP A 53 -73.88 -24.78 58.57
N LYS A 54 -75.13 -24.43 58.29
CA LYS A 54 -75.51 -23.45 57.27
C LYS A 54 -75.06 -22.03 57.62
N GLU A 55 -74.96 -21.68 58.91
CA GLU A 55 -74.55 -20.34 59.34
C GLU A 55 -73.06 -20.14 59.08
N LEU A 56 -72.23 -21.14 59.38
CA LEU A 56 -70.80 -21.13 59.06
C LEU A 56 -70.53 -21.10 57.55
N LEU A 57 -71.27 -21.88 56.75
CA LEU A 57 -71.12 -21.82 55.30
C LEU A 57 -71.64 -20.50 54.69
N GLN A 58 -72.74 -19.94 55.21
CA GLN A 58 -73.25 -18.63 54.80
C GLN A 58 -72.18 -17.55 55.06
N HIS A 59 -71.55 -17.56 56.24
CA HIS A 59 -70.45 -16.66 56.58
C HIS A 59 -69.24 -16.81 55.65
N PHE A 60 -68.89 -18.02 55.23
CA PHE A 60 -67.85 -18.24 54.22
C PHE A 60 -68.22 -17.64 52.85
N ILE A 61 -69.45 -17.84 52.39
CA ILE A 61 -69.96 -17.30 51.12
C ILE A 61 -69.97 -15.77 51.15
N ASP A 62 -70.44 -15.17 52.24
CA ASP A 62 -70.55 -13.71 52.42
C ASP A 62 -69.17 -13.01 52.49
N HIS A 63 -68.06 -13.77 52.63
CA HIS A 63 -66.67 -13.29 52.64
C HIS A 63 -65.80 -13.83 51.49
N ASP A 64 -66.40 -14.35 50.40
CA ASP A 64 -65.70 -14.94 49.23
C ASP A 64 -64.74 -16.11 49.57
N ILE A 65 -65.02 -16.86 50.64
CA ILE A 65 -64.22 -18.00 51.10
C ILE A 65 -64.73 -19.30 50.47
N THR A 66 -63.97 -19.83 49.51
CA THR A 66 -64.30 -21.11 48.86
C THR A 66 -63.74 -22.32 49.61
N SER A 67 -64.24 -23.52 49.31
CA SER A 67 -63.68 -24.79 49.81
C SER A 67 -62.20 -25.02 49.44
N GLN A 68 -61.65 -24.30 48.45
CA GLN A 68 -60.20 -24.29 48.18
C GLN A 68 -59.37 -23.60 49.28
N LEU A 69 -60.00 -22.86 50.21
CA LEU A 69 -59.33 -22.18 51.32
C LEU A 69 -59.57 -22.89 52.66
N TYR A 70 -60.80 -23.28 52.98
CA TYR A 70 -61.12 -23.91 54.27
C TYR A 70 -60.95 -25.44 54.31
N ALA A 71 -60.83 -26.10 53.15
CA ALA A 71 -60.74 -27.55 53.06
C ALA A 71 -59.47 -28.05 52.35
N TRP A 72 -59.00 -27.39 51.28
CA TRP A 72 -57.80 -27.87 50.55
C TRP A 72 -56.49 -27.83 51.37
N PRO A 73 -56.15 -26.78 52.15
CA PRO A 73 -54.91 -26.79 52.96
C PRO A 73 -54.83 -27.96 53.94
N LEU A 74 -55.97 -28.33 54.55
CA LEU A 74 -56.09 -29.48 55.44
C LEU A 74 -55.88 -30.82 54.69
N LEU A 75 -56.30 -30.92 53.42
CA LEU A 75 -56.10 -32.12 52.60
C LEU A 75 -54.71 -32.21 51.96
N GLU A 76 -54.16 -31.13 51.38
CA GLU A 76 -52.82 -31.15 50.76
C GLU A 76 -51.73 -31.50 51.79
N THR A 77 -51.83 -30.91 52.98
CA THR A 77 -50.89 -31.13 54.09
C THR A 77 -51.22 -32.39 54.88
N ILE A 78 -52.36 -33.03 54.61
CA ILE A 78 -52.88 -34.18 55.38
C ILE A 78 -52.92 -33.82 56.89
N PHE A 79 -53.48 -32.65 57.20
CA PHE A 79 -53.55 -32.01 58.53
C PHE A 79 -52.20 -31.74 59.23
N SER A 80 -51.04 -31.94 58.59
CA SER A 80 -49.74 -31.91 59.27
C SER A 80 -49.19 -30.51 59.61
N GLU A 81 -49.70 -29.45 58.97
CA GLU A 81 -49.41 -28.06 59.38
C GLU A 81 -50.17 -27.71 60.67
N VAL A 82 -51.46 -28.05 60.72
CA VAL A 82 -52.42 -27.63 61.76
C VAL A 82 -52.35 -28.47 63.03
N LEU A 83 -52.03 -29.77 62.94
CA LEU A 83 -51.93 -30.67 64.10
C LEU A 83 -50.48 -30.85 64.58
N THR A 84 -50.32 -31.23 65.86
CA THR A 84 -49.06 -31.81 66.35
C THR A 84 -48.96 -33.29 65.97
N ARG A 85 -47.77 -33.87 66.11
CA ARG A 85 -47.51 -35.28 65.80
C ARG A 85 -48.40 -36.25 66.60
N GLU A 86 -48.72 -35.93 67.84
CA GLU A 86 -49.52 -36.82 68.71
C GLU A 86 -51.01 -36.76 68.37
N GLU A 87 -51.53 -35.58 68.05
CA GLU A 87 -52.91 -35.41 67.57
C GLU A 87 -53.09 -36.02 66.18
N TRP A 88 -52.10 -35.84 65.30
CA TRP A 88 -52.08 -36.46 63.97
C TRP A 88 -52.12 -37.98 64.06
N LEU A 89 -51.33 -38.61 64.94
CA LEU A 89 -51.39 -40.06 65.13
C LEU A 89 -52.75 -40.53 65.66
N LYS A 90 -53.30 -39.87 66.69
CA LYS A 90 -54.66 -40.17 67.20
C LYS A 90 -55.73 -40.07 66.12
N LEU A 91 -55.65 -39.05 65.27
CA LEU A 91 -56.56 -38.89 64.13
C LEU A 91 -56.36 -40.04 63.13
N PHE A 92 -55.12 -40.35 62.74
CA PHE A 92 -54.87 -41.32 61.68
C PHE A 92 -55.11 -42.77 62.08
N ASP A 93 -54.99 -43.13 63.35
CA ASP A 93 -55.49 -44.41 63.89
C ASP A 93 -57.00 -44.59 63.60
N ASN A 94 -57.78 -43.51 63.64
CA ASN A 94 -59.20 -43.50 63.26
C ASN A 94 -59.39 -43.44 61.73
N VAL A 95 -58.65 -42.59 61.00
CA VAL A 95 -58.76 -42.48 59.53
C VAL A 95 -58.45 -43.81 58.82
N PHE A 96 -57.49 -44.60 59.32
CA PHE A 96 -57.14 -45.92 58.77
C PHE A 96 -58.07 -47.05 59.22
N SER A 97 -58.84 -46.86 60.30
CA SER A 97 -59.79 -47.85 60.83
C SER A 97 -61.19 -47.73 60.23
N ASN A 98 -61.51 -46.61 59.57
CA ASN A 98 -62.82 -46.30 59.00
C ASN A 98 -62.78 -46.23 57.45
N HIS A 99 -63.96 -46.02 56.83
CA HIS A 99 -64.08 -45.79 55.39
C HIS A 99 -63.37 -44.49 54.94
N PRO A 100 -62.81 -44.38 53.72
CA PRO A 100 -62.09 -43.17 53.27
C PRO A 100 -62.85 -41.86 53.38
N SER A 101 -64.19 -41.90 53.35
CA SER A 101 -65.05 -40.73 53.62
C SER A 101 -64.78 -40.09 54.99
N PHE A 102 -64.35 -40.84 56.00
CA PHE A 102 -64.00 -40.34 57.34
C PHE A 102 -62.98 -39.20 57.29
N LEU A 103 -62.02 -39.22 56.35
CA LEU A 103 -61.05 -38.14 56.16
C LEU A 103 -61.72 -36.84 55.69
N LEU A 104 -62.72 -36.92 54.81
CA LEU A 104 -63.47 -35.76 54.33
C LEU A 104 -64.40 -35.22 55.43
N MET A 105 -65.05 -36.13 56.16
CA MET A 105 -65.88 -35.80 57.34
C MET A 105 -65.03 -35.17 58.46
N THR A 106 -63.73 -35.51 58.56
CA THR A 106 -62.77 -34.83 59.45
C THR A 106 -62.58 -33.36 59.09
N VAL A 107 -62.56 -33.00 57.81
CA VAL A 107 -62.46 -31.59 57.39
C VAL A 107 -63.69 -30.81 57.82
N VAL A 108 -64.89 -31.40 57.68
CA VAL A 108 -66.15 -30.78 58.14
C VAL A 108 -66.18 -30.65 59.66
N ALA A 109 -65.89 -31.72 60.40
CA ALA A 109 -65.83 -31.70 61.86
C ALA A 109 -64.81 -30.68 62.39
N TYR A 110 -63.63 -30.58 61.77
CA TYR A 110 -62.62 -29.59 62.14
C TYR A 110 -63.15 -28.16 61.98
N ASN A 111 -63.87 -27.87 60.89
CA ASN A 111 -64.52 -26.57 60.66
C ASN A 111 -65.64 -26.29 61.68
N ILE A 112 -66.53 -27.26 61.94
CA ILE A 112 -67.64 -27.11 62.91
C ILE A 112 -67.12 -26.94 64.35
N CYS A 113 -66.12 -27.72 64.78
CA CYS A 113 -65.47 -27.51 66.08
C CYS A 113 -64.71 -26.17 66.16
N SER A 114 -64.34 -25.59 65.01
CA SER A 114 -63.71 -24.27 64.88
C SER A 114 -64.70 -23.13 64.59
N ARG A 115 -66.01 -23.36 64.65
CA ARG A 115 -67.06 -22.37 64.35
C ARG A 115 -66.87 -21.03 65.06
N ALA A 116 -66.52 -21.07 66.35
CA ALA A 116 -66.41 -19.86 67.17
C ALA A 116 -65.31 -18.89 66.69
N PRO A 117 -64.03 -19.28 66.47
CA PRO A 117 -63.06 -18.40 65.85
C PRO A 117 -63.42 -18.05 64.39
N LEU A 118 -63.91 -19.01 63.58
CA LEU A 118 -64.19 -18.77 62.16
C LEU A 118 -65.29 -17.71 61.91
N LEU A 119 -66.35 -17.66 62.73
CA LEU A 119 -67.38 -16.61 62.65
C LEU A 119 -66.90 -15.23 63.14
N ASN A 120 -65.73 -15.15 63.80
CA ASN A 120 -65.11 -13.87 64.18
C ASN A 120 -64.10 -13.37 63.13
N CYS A 121 -63.67 -14.21 62.18
CA CYS A 121 -62.84 -13.80 61.04
C CYS A 121 -63.68 -12.94 60.07
N SER A 122 -63.07 -11.87 59.54
CA SER A 122 -63.76 -10.88 58.70
C SER A 122 -62.97 -10.45 57.47
N LEU A 123 -61.65 -10.68 57.46
CA LEU A 123 -60.80 -10.54 56.28
C LEU A 123 -60.44 -11.92 55.74
N LYS A 124 -60.32 -12.05 54.42
CA LYS A 124 -59.90 -13.28 53.75
C LYS A 124 -58.58 -13.84 54.30
N ASP A 125 -57.63 -12.94 54.51
CA ASP A 125 -56.31 -13.21 55.08
C ASP A 125 -56.40 -13.86 56.49
N ASP A 126 -57.44 -13.56 57.28
CA ASP A 126 -57.67 -14.18 58.60
C ASP A 126 -57.96 -15.68 58.45
N PHE A 127 -58.77 -16.06 57.45
CA PHE A 127 -59.10 -17.46 57.16
C PHE A 127 -57.90 -18.20 56.59
N GLU A 128 -57.18 -17.60 55.63
CA GLU A 128 -55.96 -18.20 55.07
C GLU A 128 -54.89 -18.40 56.15
N TYR A 129 -54.74 -17.45 57.09
CA TYR A 129 -53.92 -17.64 58.27
C TYR A 129 -54.42 -18.79 59.15
N PHE A 130 -55.72 -18.84 59.46
CA PHE A 130 -56.32 -19.87 60.33
C PHE A 130 -56.07 -21.30 59.84
N PHE A 131 -56.21 -21.57 58.54
CA PHE A 131 -56.09 -22.93 57.98
C PHE A 131 -54.63 -23.39 57.72
N HIS A 132 -53.66 -22.48 57.76
CA HIS A 132 -52.22 -22.80 57.69
C HIS A 132 -51.50 -22.81 59.05
N HIS A 133 -52.18 -22.46 60.15
CA HIS A 133 -51.60 -22.38 61.48
C HIS A 133 -52.24 -23.35 62.48
N ARG A 134 -51.54 -23.59 63.61
CA ARG A 134 -52.03 -24.46 64.67
C ARG A 134 -53.05 -23.74 65.55
N ASN A 135 -54.21 -24.36 65.70
CA ASN A 135 -55.31 -23.84 66.51
C ASN A 135 -55.47 -24.66 67.79
N ASN A 136 -55.94 -24.03 68.87
CA ASN A 136 -56.12 -24.69 70.17
C ASN A 136 -57.41 -25.51 70.18
N LEU A 137 -57.36 -26.72 69.63
CA LEU A 137 -58.52 -27.57 69.35
C LEU A 137 -58.26 -29.01 69.84
N ASP A 138 -59.10 -29.53 70.73
CA ASP A 138 -58.97 -30.93 71.17
C ASP A 138 -59.42 -31.89 70.06
N ILE A 139 -58.44 -32.57 69.44
CA ILE A 139 -58.68 -33.60 68.42
C ILE A 139 -59.63 -34.71 68.90
N SER A 140 -59.74 -34.95 70.21
CA SER A 140 -60.66 -35.95 70.78
C SER A 140 -62.13 -35.53 70.64
N VAL A 141 -62.40 -34.21 70.72
CA VAL A 141 -63.73 -33.65 70.41
C VAL A 141 -63.99 -33.75 68.92
N VAL A 142 -63.01 -33.39 68.07
CA VAL A 142 -63.15 -33.49 66.61
C VAL A 142 -63.45 -34.93 66.18
N ILE A 143 -62.70 -35.93 66.66
CA ILE A 143 -62.93 -37.34 66.32
C ILE A 143 -64.34 -37.81 66.72
N ARG A 144 -64.81 -37.41 67.92
CA ARG A 144 -66.19 -37.70 68.34
C ARG A 144 -67.22 -37.03 67.42
N GLU A 145 -66.94 -35.80 66.97
CA GLU A 145 -67.80 -35.08 66.03
C GLU A 145 -67.79 -35.74 64.65
N VAL A 146 -66.65 -36.25 64.15
CA VAL A 146 -66.60 -37.02 62.89
C VAL A 146 -67.51 -38.24 62.96
N TYR A 147 -67.47 -39.00 64.06
CA TYR A 147 -68.40 -40.12 64.25
C TYR A 147 -69.87 -39.65 64.30
N HIS A 148 -70.16 -38.52 64.95
CA HIS A 148 -71.51 -37.95 64.95
C HIS A 148 -71.99 -37.55 63.54
N LEU A 149 -71.13 -36.90 62.74
CA LEU A 149 -71.44 -36.52 61.36
C LEU A 149 -71.59 -37.75 60.44
N MET A 150 -70.78 -38.80 60.62
CA MET A 150 -70.92 -40.07 59.89
C MET A 150 -72.30 -40.72 60.11
N ASP A 151 -72.81 -40.71 61.35
CA ASP A 151 -74.11 -41.31 61.70
C ASP A 151 -75.32 -40.43 61.33
N THR A 152 -75.14 -39.10 61.21
CA THR A 152 -76.24 -38.13 61.00
C THR A 152 -76.39 -37.61 59.57
N THR A 153 -75.40 -37.82 58.69
CA THR A 153 -75.46 -37.34 57.30
C THR A 153 -76.34 -38.26 56.43
N PRO A 154 -77.33 -37.74 55.69
CA PRO A 154 -78.12 -38.54 54.75
C PRO A 154 -77.26 -39.21 53.67
N THR A 155 -77.66 -40.41 53.24
CA THR A 155 -76.95 -41.22 52.22
C THR A 155 -76.64 -40.48 50.92
N ASP A 156 -77.51 -39.54 50.56
CA ASP A 156 -77.49 -38.83 49.28
C ASP A 156 -76.42 -37.72 49.26
N ILE A 157 -75.97 -37.28 50.44
CA ILE A 157 -74.92 -36.27 50.66
C ILE A 157 -73.63 -36.93 51.21
N HIS A 158 -73.76 -38.07 51.91
CA HIS A 158 -72.64 -38.73 52.57
C HIS A 158 -71.57 -39.23 51.57
N PRO A 159 -70.27 -38.85 51.71
CA PRO A 159 -69.26 -39.12 50.68
C PRO A 159 -68.95 -40.60 50.40
N SER A 160 -69.43 -41.55 51.22
CA SER A 160 -69.27 -42.98 50.92
C SER A 160 -70.09 -43.48 49.73
N SER A 161 -71.03 -42.69 49.21
CA SER A 161 -71.77 -43.02 47.98
C SER A 161 -70.92 -42.81 46.71
N MET A 162 -69.91 -41.93 46.77
CA MET A 162 -69.06 -41.54 45.64
C MET A 162 -67.64 -42.11 45.73
N LEU A 163 -67.17 -42.49 46.92
CA LEU A 163 -65.85 -43.09 47.14
C LEU A 163 -65.93 -44.62 47.21
N HIS A 164 -64.95 -45.33 46.64
CA HIS A 164 -64.87 -46.79 46.75
C HIS A 164 -64.31 -47.25 48.10
N VAL A 165 -64.72 -48.45 48.51
CA VAL A 165 -64.21 -49.15 49.71
C VAL A 165 -62.74 -49.51 49.54
N VAL A 166 -61.99 -49.49 50.65
CA VAL A 166 -60.53 -49.74 50.71
C VAL A 166 -60.12 -51.03 50.02
N VAL A 167 -59.16 -50.92 49.09
CA VAL A 167 -58.57 -52.02 48.31
C VAL A 167 -57.14 -52.30 48.80
N ALA A 168 -56.81 -53.59 48.97
CA ALA A 168 -55.46 -54.02 49.32
C ALA A 168 -54.50 -53.94 48.11
N LEU A 169 -53.27 -53.46 48.34
CA LEU A 169 -52.25 -53.38 47.29
C LEU A 169 -51.85 -54.76 46.74
N THR A 170 -51.55 -54.80 45.44
CA THR A 170 -50.93 -55.93 44.76
C THR A 170 -49.56 -56.26 45.35
N LYS A 171 -49.29 -57.54 45.63
CA LYS A 171 -48.00 -57.99 46.17
C LYS A 171 -46.94 -58.04 45.06
N GLY A 172 -45.85 -57.29 45.24
CA GLY A 172 -44.65 -57.34 44.40
C GLY A 172 -44.53 -56.21 43.36
N GLN A 173 -45.64 -55.59 42.96
CA GLN A 173 -45.66 -54.41 42.08
C GLN A 173 -46.76 -53.45 42.54
N TYR A 174 -46.52 -52.14 42.47
CA TYR A 174 -47.56 -51.14 42.71
C TYR A 174 -48.57 -51.09 41.55
N PRO A 175 -49.85 -50.79 41.82
CA PRO A 175 -50.84 -50.62 40.76
C PRO A 175 -50.47 -49.42 39.87
N VAL A 176 -50.73 -49.53 38.56
CA VAL A 176 -50.47 -48.43 37.64
C VAL A 176 -51.50 -47.32 37.90
N PHE A 177 -51.07 -46.26 38.58
CA PHE A 177 -51.91 -45.09 38.81
C PHE A 177 -52.27 -44.42 37.48
N ASN A 178 -53.57 -44.23 37.23
CA ASN A 178 -54.10 -43.72 35.94
C ASN A 178 -55.12 -42.57 36.12
N GLN A 179 -55.45 -42.18 37.35
CA GLN A 179 -56.49 -41.18 37.66
C GLN A 179 -55.96 -39.73 37.53
N TYR A 180 -55.38 -39.38 36.38
CA TYR A 180 -54.87 -38.03 36.11
C TYR A 180 -54.95 -37.65 34.61
N PRO A 181 -54.98 -36.35 34.26
CA PRO A 181 -54.94 -35.86 32.88
C PRO A 181 -53.64 -36.22 32.14
N LYS A 182 -53.62 -37.39 31.49
CA LYS A 182 -52.42 -37.92 30.79
C LYS A 182 -51.78 -36.90 29.85
N PHE A 183 -52.59 -36.23 29.01
CA PHE A 183 -52.15 -35.19 28.09
C PHE A 183 -51.27 -34.10 28.75
N ILE A 184 -51.62 -33.63 29.95
CA ILE A 184 -50.84 -32.59 30.65
C ILE A 184 -49.49 -33.15 31.11
N VAL A 185 -49.47 -34.39 31.61
CA VAL A 185 -48.25 -35.06 32.11
C VAL A 185 -47.32 -35.47 30.96
N ASP A 186 -47.89 -35.93 29.86
CA ASP A 186 -47.18 -36.36 28.67
C ASP A 186 -46.57 -35.12 27.97
N TYR A 187 -47.32 -34.01 27.83
CA TYR A 187 -46.79 -32.72 27.37
C TYR A 187 -45.67 -32.19 28.27
N GLN A 188 -45.85 -32.19 29.60
CA GLN A 188 -44.79 -31.78 30.54
C GLN A 188 -43.56 -32.72 30.51
N THR A 189 -43.72 -33.97 30.08
CA THR A 189 -42.60 -34.91 29.89
C THR A 189 -41.88 -34.59 28.56
N GLN A 190 -42.63 -34.41 27.48
CA GLN A 190 -42.11 -34.07 26.16
C GLN A 190 -41.36 -32.73 26.16
N GLU A 191 -41.88 -31.71 26.85
CA GLU A 191 -41.23 -30.39 26.96
C GLU A 191 -39.90 -30.49 27.72
N ARG A 192 -39.82 -31.31 28.79
CA ARG A 192 -38.56 -31.61 29.50
C ARG A 192 -37.57 -32.37 28.64
N GLU A 193 -38.05 -33.29 27.80
CA GLU A 193 -37.22 -34.04 26.86
C GLU A 193 -36.73 -33.14 25.70
N ARG A 194 -37.53 -32.19 25.22
CA ARG A 194 -37.06 -31.17 24.26
C ARG A 194 -36.00 -30.27 24.90
N ILE A 195 -36.27 -29.65 26.06
CA ILE A 195 -35.29 -28.81 26.77
C ILE A 195 -33.96 -29.55 27.01
N ARG A 196 -34.01 -30.85 27.33
CA ARG A 196 -32.81 -31.67 27.49
C ARG A 196 -32.05 -31.92 26.18
N ASN A 197 -32.76 -32.06 25.06
CA ASN A 197 -32.12 -32.20 23.75
C ASN A 197 -31.53 -30.85 23.30
N ASP A 198 -32.28 -29.75 23.49
CA ASP A 198 -31.85 -28.37 23.25
C ASP A 198 -30.54 -28.06 24.05
N GLU A 199 -30.46 -28.49 25.32
CA GLU A 199 -29.26 -28.40 26.17
C GLU A 199 -28.09 -29.26 25.64
N LEU A 200 -28.35 -30.49 25.19
CA LEU A 200 -27.33 -31.37 24.64
C LEU A 200 -26.76 -30.86 23.32
N ASP A 201 -27.58 -30.25 22.47
CA ASP A 201 -27.14 -29.69 21.19
C ASP A 201 -26.39 -28.37 21.40
N TYR A 202 -26.83 -27.50 22.31
CA TYR A 202 -26.07 -26.32 22.76
C TYR A 202 -24.67 -26.68 23.27
N LEU A 203 -24.54 -27.77 24.04
CA LEU A 203 -23.23 -28.25 24.51
C LEU A 203 -22.34 -28.75 23.36
N ARG A 204 -22.91 -29.35 22.30
CA ARG A 204 -22.14 -29.75 21.10
C ARG A 204 -21.68 -28.54 20.30
N GLU A 205 -22.56 -27.57 20.05
CA GLU A 205 -22.20 -26.32 19.34
C GLU A 205 -21.08 -25.59 20.08
N ARG A 206 -21.20 -25.48 21.41
CA ARG A 206 -20.16 -24.89 22.26
C ARG A 206 -18.83 -25.63 22.13
N GLN A 207 -18.83 -26.96 22.16
CA GLN A 207 -17.61 -27.75 21.99
C GLN A 207 -16.98 -27.49 20.61
N MET A 208 -17.76 -27.46 19.52
CA MET A 208 -17.24 -27.12 18.19
C MET A 208 -16.62 -25.73 18.13
N VAL A 209 -17.17 -24.74 18.85
CA VAL A 209 -16.60 -23.39 18.95
C VAL A 209 -15.31 -23.38 19.76
N GLU A 210 -15.22 -24.14 20.85
CA GLU A 210 -13.99 -24.30 21.65
C GLU A 210 -12.88 -25.01 20.83
N ASP A 211 -13.22 -26.05 20.07
CA ASP A 211 -12.31 -26.76 19.16
C ASP A 211 -11.83 -25.85 18.01
N MET A 212 -12.74 -25.10 17.37
CA MET A 212 -12.36 -24.12 16.31
C MET A 212 -11.48 -22.99 16.84
N GLN A 213 -11.72 -22.53 18.08
CA GLN A 213 -10.88 -21.49 18.70
C GLN A 213 -9.48 -22.03 19.01
N ALA A 214 -9.35 -23.27 19.45
CA ALA A 214 -8.06 -23.93 19.68
C ALA A 214 -7.24 -24.08 18.38
N GLU A 215 -7.88 -24.47 17.27
CA GLU A 215 -7.26 -24.53 15.95
C GLU A 215 -6.77 -23.14 15.48
N VAL A 216 -7.58 -22.09 15.65
CA VAL A 216 -7.19 -20.70 15.33
C VAL A 216 -6.01 -20.22 16.19
N ASP A 217 -5.98 -20.56 17.48
CA ASP A 217 -4.88 -20.18 18.36
C ASP A 217 -3.60 -21.01 18.10
N GLN A 218 -3.71 -22.26 17.67
CA GLN A 218 -2.56 -23.01 17.16
C GLN A 218 -1.99 -22.35 15.89
N GLN A 219 -2.84 -22.03 14.90
CA GLN A 219 -2.42 -21.37 13.66
C GLN A 219 -1.73 -20.02 13.94
N ARG A 220 -2.20 -19.25 14.92
CA ARG A 220 -1.52 -18.01 15.38
C ARG A 220 -0.12 -18.27 15.93
N VAL A 221 0.07 -19.31 16.74
CA VAL A 221 1.39 -19.68 17.28
C VAL A 221 2.34 -20.15 16.17
N GLU A 222 1.84 -20.87 15.17
CA GLU A 222 2.61 -21.28 13.99
C GLU A 222 3.01 -20.07 13.12
N ASP A 223 2.10 -19.13 12.87
CA ASP A 223 2.37 -17.87 12.18
C ASP A 223 3.38 -17.02 12.94
N GLU A 224 3.23 -16.82 14.25
CA GLU A 224 4.19 -16.08 15.08
C GLU A 224 5.59 -16.70 15.04
N ALA A 225 5.68 -18.04 15.13
CA ALA A 225 6.96 -18.75 14.99
C ALA A 225 7.57 -18.59 13.58
N TRP A 226 6.72 -18.56 12.53
CA TRP A 226 7.16 -18.28 11.16
C TRP A 226 7.69 -16.85 11.01
N TYR A 227 6.98 -15.84 11.53
CA TYR A 227 7.43 -14.44 11.52
C TYR A 227 8.74 -14.25 12.28
N GLN A 228 8.89 -14.86 13.46
CA GLN A 228 10.15 -14.83 14.23
C GLN A 228 11.31 -15.43 13.43
N LYS A 229 11.09 -16.58 12.79
CA LYS A 229 12.09 -17.23 11.92
C LYS A 229 12.46 -16.37 10.71
N GLN A 230 11.47 -15.71 10.09
CA GLN A 230 11.69 -14.85 8.94
C GLN A 230 12.42 -13.55 9.30
N GLU A 231 12.14 -12.97 10.48
CA GLU A 231 12.87 -11.83 11.04
C GLU A 231 14.34 -12.17 11.34
N LEU A 232 14.61 -13.37 11.88
CA LEU A 232 15.97 -13.87 12.09
C LEU A 232 16.72 -14.06 10.76
N LEU A 233 16.05 -14.57 9.72
CA LEU A 233 16.63 -14.68 8.38
C LEU A 233 16.92 -13.31 7.77
N ARG A 234 16.02 -12.32 7.91
CA ARG A 234 16.26 -10.95 7.42
C ARG A 234 17.47 -10.32 8.12
N LYS A 235 17.58 -10.45 9.44
CA LYS A 235 18.74 -9.98 10.23
C LYS A 235 20.06 -10.67 9.85
N ALA A 236 20.01 -11.96 9.52
CA ALA A 236 21.17 -12.69 9.00
C ALA A 236 21.58 -12.23 7.59
N GLU A 237 20.63 -11.76 6.77
CA GLU A 237 20.94 -11.15 5.48
C GLU A 237 21.45 -9.71 5.62
N GLU A 238 20.84 -8.90 6.48
CA GLU A 238 21.25 -7.52 6.79
C GLU A 238 22.70 -7.48 7.26
N THR A 239 23.04 -8.26 8.29
CA THR A 239 24.41 -8.37 8.80
C THR A 239 25.40 -8.91 7.75
N ARG A 240 24.98 -9.84 6.88
CA ARG A 240 25.80 -10.30 5.74
C ARG A 240 26.04 -9.17 4.71
N ARG A 241 25.03 -8.36 4.40
CA ARG A 241 25.14 -7.22 3.48
C ARG A 241 26.07 -6.14 4.06
N GLU A 242 25.96 -5.84 5.35
CA GLU A 242 26.87 -4.93 6.06
C GLU A 242 28.32 -5.40 6.01
N LEU A 243 28.58 -6.69 6.29
CA LEU A 243 29.93 -7.26 6.21
C LEU A 243 30.50 -7.21 4.79
N LEU A 244 29.68 -7.48 3.77
CA LEU A 244 30.09 -7.35 2.37
C LEU A 244 30.44 -5.91 2.00
N LEU A 245 29.64 -4.92 2.42
CA LEU A 245 29.94 -3.50 2.21
C LEU A 245 31.24 -3.08 2.90
N GLN A 246 31.48 -3.53 4.13
CA GLN A 246 32.74 -3.25 4.84
C GLN A 246 33.97 -3.87 4.14
N GLU A 247 33.86 -5.06 3.54
CA GLU A 247 34.93 -5.63 2.73
C GLU A 247 35.10 -4.91 1.38
N GLU A 248 34.02 -4.50 0.72
CA GLU A 248 34.09 -3.66 -0.49
C GLU A 248 34.78 -2.32 -0.22
N GLU A 249 34.45 -1.65 0.89
CA GLU A 249 35.15 -0.42 1.33
C GLU A 249 36.64 -0.67 1.56
N LYS A 250 37.02 -1.74 2.27
CA LYS A 250 38.43 -2.12 2.47
C LYS A 250 39.13 -2.36 1.13
N MET A 251 38.49 -3.04 0.19
CA MET A 251 39.03 -3.29 -1.15
C MET A 251 39.14 -2.02 -2.00
N VAL A 252 38.20 -1.07 -1.87
CA VAL A 252 38.28 0.26 -2.49
C VAL A 252 39.45 1.06 -1.88
N GLN A 253 39.59 1.08 -0.56
CA GLN A 253 40.72 1.74 0.12
C GLN A 253 42.07 1.14 -0.30
N GLN A 254 42.17 -0.19 -0.40
CA GLN A 254 43.38 -0.86 -0.92
C GLN A 254 43.68 -0.45 -2.37
N ARG A 255 42.67 -0.46 -3.25
CA ARG A 255 42.80 0.00 -4.65
C ARG A 255 43.25 1.46 -4.74
N GLN A 256 42.74 2.34 -3.88
CA GLN A 256 43.15 3.74 -3.80
C GLN A 256 44.62 3.89 -3.35
N ARG A 257 45.06 3.16 -2.32
CA ARG A 257 46.46 3.13 -1.85
C ARG A 257 47.41 2.60 -2.93
N LEU A 258 47.05 1.50 -3.60
CA LEU A 258 47.83 0.97 -4.73
C LEU A 258 47.87 1.96 -5.89
N ALA A 259 46.79 2.72 -6.14
CA ALA A 259 46.76 3.77 -7.16
C ALA A 259 47.62 5.00 -6.79
N SER A 260 47.76 5.38 -5.51
CA SER A 260 48.69 6.45 -5.12
C SER A 260 50.14 6.00 -5.29
N VAL A 261 50.51 4.82 -4.79
CA VAL A 261 51.85 4.24 -4.98
C VAL A 261 52.20 4.08 -6.46
N LYS A 262 51.25 3.65 -7.31
CA LYS A 262 51.45 3.56 -8.77
C LYS A 262 51.65 4.93 -9.44
N ARG A 263 51.02 6.00 -8.94
CA ARG A 263 51.29 7.37 -9.42
C ARG A 263 52.68 7.82 -9.00
N GLU A 264 53.07 7.63 -7.74
CA GLU A 264 54.41 7.97 -7.26
C GLU A 264 55.52 7.24 -8.01
N LEU A 265 55.36 5.94 -8.26
CA LEU A 265 56.32 5.15 -9.04
C LEU A 265 56.46 5.69 -10.46
N LYS A 266 55.36 6.03 -11.14
CA LYS A 266 55.42 6.71 -12.45
C LYS A 266 56.11 8.06 -12.40
N VAL A 267 55.90 8.86 -11.36
CA VAL A 267 56.59 10.14 -11.18
C VAL A 267 58.09 9.91 -10.99
N LYS A 268 58.49 8.94 -10.15
CA LYS A 268 59.89 8.55 -9.93
C LYS A 268 60.55 8.02 -11.21
N GLU A 269 59.84 7.19 -11.98
CA GLU A 269 60.28 6.69 -13.29
C GLU A 269 60.51 7.84 -14.29
N MET A 270 59.55 8.75 -14.41
CA MET A 270 59.66 9.95 -15.24
C MET A 270 60.85 10.82 -14.82
N HIS A 271 61.10 11.01 -13.51
CA HIS A 271 62.25 11.77 -13.01
C HIS A 271 63.59 11.10 -13.38
N LEU A 272 63.65 9.76 -13.39
CA LEU A 272 64.84 9.02 -13.84
C LEU A 272 65.05 9.15 -15.36
N GLN A 273 63.98 9.09 -16.16
CA GLN A 273 64.03 9.29 -17.62
C GLN A 273 64.44 10.74 -17.97
N ASP A 274 63.94 11.73 -17.23
CA ASP A 274 64.34 13.13 -17.37
C ASP A 274 65.81 13.32 -16.95
N ALA A 275 66.27 12.66 -15.89
CA ALA A 275 67.66 12.72 -15.44
C ALA A 275 68.63 12.10 -16.46
N THR A 276 68.30 10.97 -17.08
CA THR A 276 69.13 10.38 -18.15
C THR A 276 69.10 11.24 -19.41
N ARG A 277 67.95 11.78 -19.80
CA ARG A 277 67.83 12.73 -20.93
C ARG A 277 68.65 13.99 -20.72
N ARG A 278 68.62 14.60 -19.53
CA ARG A 278 69.44 15.77 -19.18
C ARG A 278 70.94 15.46 -19.21
N ARG A 279 71.36 14.29 -18.71
CA ARG A 279 72.77 13.83 -18.79
C ARG A 279 73.23 13.65 -20.24
N PHE A 280 72.40 13.04 -21.10
CA PHE A 280 72.70 12.89 -22.53
C PHE A 280 72.82 14.25 -23.24
N LEU A 281 71.87 15.16 -23.01
CA LEU A 281 71.91 16.51 -23.58
C LEU A 281 73.14 17.29 -23.13
N LYS A 282 73.55 17.19 -21.84
CA LYS A 282 74.77 17.85 -21.36
C LYS A 282 76.02 17.23 -21.99
N LEU A 283 76.12 15.90 -22.10
CA LEU A 283 77.23 15.25 -22.81
C LEU A 283 77.33 15.71 -24.28
N GLN A 284 76.19 15.84 -24.97
CA GLN A 284 76.16 16.34 -26.35
C GLN A 284 76.57 17.82 -26.44
N GLN A 285 76.16 18.65 -25.47
CA GLN A 285 76.61 20.04 -25.36
C GLN A 285 78.12 20.11 -25.11
N ASP A 286 78.65 19.32 -24.18
CA ASP A 286 80.07 19.27 -23.84
C ASP A 286 80.94 18.82 -25.04
N GLN A 287 80.43 17.87 -25.84
CA GLN A 287 81.03 17.50 -27.12
C GLN A 287 81.10 18.67 -28.10
N ARG A 288 80.00 19.42 -28.29
CA ARG A 288 79.99 20.61 -29.15
C ARG A 288 80.88 21.74 -28.62
N GLU A 289 80.95 21.94 -27.30
CA GLU A 289 81.87 22.91 -26.69
C GLU A 289 83.35 22.51 -26.91
N MET A 290 83.68 21.21 -26.89
CA MET A 290 85.04 20.73 -27.22
C MET A 290 85.35 20.86 -28.72
N GLU A 291 84.39 20.58 -29.61
CA GLU A 291 84.55 20.82 -31.05
C GLU A 291 84.77 22.29 -31.38
N LEU A 292 83.99 23.20 -30.78
CA LEU A 292 84.15 24.65 -30.94
C LEU A 292 85.51 25.11 -30.46
N ARG A 293 85.92 24.74 -29.23
CA ARG A 293 87.25 25.10 -28.71
C ARG A 293 88.38 24.61 -29.62
N ARG A 294 88.27 23.42 -30.22
CA ARG A 294 89.24 22.92 -31.21
C ARG A 294 89.27 23.79 -32.47
N LEU A 295 88.12 24.24 -32.97
CA LEU A 295 88.03 25.11 -34.13
C LEU A 295 88.59 26.51 -33.84
N ASP A 296 88.35 27.05 -32.64
CA ASP A 296 88.96 28.30 -32.17
C ASP A 296 90.49 28.17 -32.11
N ASP A 297 90.99 27.09 -31.52
CA ASP A 297 92.40 26.65 -31.50
C ASP A 297 93.03 26.58 -32.92
N GLU A 298 92.28 26.09 -33.91
CA GLU A 298 92.72 26.01 -35.31
C GLU A 298 92.66 27.37 -36.01
N LEU A 299 91.68 28.22 -35.68
CA LEU A 299 91.58 29.61 -36.14
C LEU A 299 92.72 30.47 -35.59
N GLU A 300 93.04 30.40 -34.29
CA GLU A 300 94.16 31.13 -33.68
C GLU A 300 95.50 30.76 -34.35
N ARG A 301 95.74 29.47 -34.60
CA ARG A 301 96.92 29.02 -35.36
C ARG A 301 96.94 29.60 -36.79
N LYS A 302 95.79 29.71 -37.45
CA LYS A 302 95.67 30.33 -38.78
C LYS A 302 95.75 31.87 -38.75
N VAL A 303 95.38 32.52 -37.65
CA VAL A 303 95.63 33.95 -37.40
C VAL A 303 97.13 34.17 -37.29
N HIS A 304 97.80 33.49 -36.36
CA HIS A 304 99.25 33.62 -36.14
C HIS A 304 100.11 33.29 -37.37
N MET A 305 99.67 32.39 -38.26
CA MET A 305 100.38 32.16 -39.54
C MET A 305 100.21 33.33 -40.51
N ARG A 306 99.00 33.87 -40.68
CA ARG A 306 98.78 35.07 -41.49
C ARG A 306 99.51 36.29 -40.95
N ASP A 307 99.55 36.46 -39.63
CA ASP A 307 100.28 37.58 -39.00
C ASP A 307 101.79 37.49 -39.28
N ARG A 308 102.35 36.27 -39.34
CA ARG A 308 103.75 36.04 -39.75
C ARG A 308 103.97 36.34 -41.24
N GLU A 309 103.06 35.92 -42.11
CA GLU A 309 103.11 36.19 -43.56
C GLU A 309 103.02 37.70 -43.86
N ILE A 310 102.18 38.42 -43.12
CA ILE A 310 102.10 39.89 -43.13
C ILE A 310 103.41 40.51 -42.62
N ALA A 311 103.97 39.99 -41.52
CA ALA A 311 105.24 40.49 -40.97
C ALA A 311 106.48 40.19 -41.85
N THR A 312 106.46 39.15 -42.68
CA THR A 312 107.51 38.91 -43.68
C THR A 312 107.33 39.80 -44.90
N THR A 313 106.12 39.91 -45.45
CA THR A 313 105.86 40.76 -46.62
C THR A 313 106.07 42.24 -46.32
N ALA A 314 105.80 42.71 -45.09
CA ALA A 314 106.15 44.06 -44.64
C ALA A 314 107.68 44.31 -44.71
N LYS A 315 108.50 43.36 -44.24
CA LYS A 315 109.97 43.46 -44.29
C LYS A 315 110.51 43.44 -45.72
N ASP A 316 109.92 42.62 -46.60
CA ASP A 316 110.29 42.60 -48.02
C ASP A 316 109.99 43.95 -48.71
N LEU A 317 108.93 44.64 -48.30
CA LEU A 317 108.59 45.99 -48.76
C LEU A 317 109.55 47.05 -48.19
N GLU A 318 109.93 46.96 -46.91
CA GLU A 318 110.95 47.83 -46.29
C GLU A 318 112.31 47.68 -47.00
N MET A 319 112.75 46.45 -47.30
CA MET A 319 113.98 46.19 -48.04
C MET A 319 113.95 46.81 -49.44
N ARG A 320 112.85 46.63 -50.20
CA ARG A 320 112.70 47.27 -51.52
C ARG A 320 112.67 48.80 -51.46
N HIS A 321 112.13 49.39 -50.40
CA HIS A 321 112.17 50.84 -50.19
C HIS A 321 113.63 51.34 -50.05
N LEU A 322 114.45 50.64 -49.27
CA LEU A 322 115.87 50.95 -49.09
C LEU A 322 116.68 50.74 -50.38
N GLU A 323 116.38 49.71 -51.18
CA GLU A 323 116.96 49.52 -52.51
C GLU A 323 116.66 50.71 -53.44
N LEU A 324 115.40 51.14 -53.52
CA LEU A 324 114.98 52.28 -54.34
C LEU A 324 115.62 53.61 -53.88
N GLU A 325 115.75 53.83 -52.57
CA GLU A 325 116.51 54.98 -52.06
C GLU A 325 117.98 54.98 -52.50
N SER A 326 118.62 53.81 -52.51
CA SER A 326 120.02 53.68 -52.94
C SER A 326 120.19 54.03 -54.43
N GLN A 327 119.24 53.60 -55.27
CA GLN A 327 119.23 53.92 -56.70
C GLN A 327 119.03 55.42 -56.94
N LYS A 328 118.07 56.05 -56.22
CA LYS A 328 117.81 57.49 -56.32
C LYS A 328 119.08 58.32 -56.07
N ARG A 329 119.80 58.05 -54.97
CA ARG A 329 121.04 58.76 -54.61
C ARG A 329 122.16 58.57 -55.66
N LEU A 330 122.14 57.45 -56.39
CA LEU A 330 123.11 57.15 -57.44
C LEU A 330 122.81 57.92 -58.75
N TYR A 331 121.52 58.10 -59.10
CA TYR A 331 121.12 58.97 -60.20
C TYR A 331 121.42 60.45 -59.93
N GLU A 332 121.13 60.95 -58.73
CA GLU A 332 121.42 62.34 -58.32
C GLU A 332 122.91 62.69 -58.48
N LYS A 333 123.80 61.76 -58.10
CA LYS A 333 125.26 61.92 -58.21
C LYS A 333 125.77 62.00 -59.65
N ASN A 334 125.09 61.33 -60.58
CA ASN A 334 125.46 61.37 -62.01
C ASN A 334 125.01 62.66 -62.70
N LEU A 335 123.88 63.24 -62.28
CA LEU A 335 123.34 64.47 -62.86
C LEU A 335 124.27 65.67 -62.67
N ILE A 336 124.76 65.86 -61.43
CA ILE A 336 125.68 66.97 -61.07
C ILE A 336 126.95 66.92 -61.93
N ARG A 337 127.52 65.72 -62.09
CA ARG A 337 128.80 65.50 -62.79
C ARG A 337 128.75 65.87 -64.28
N ASN A 338 127.57 65.81 -64.90
CA ASN A 338 127.37 66.22 -66.30
C ASN A 338 127.18 67.73 -66.44
N GLN A 339 126.64 68.41 -65.42
CA GLN A 339 126.43 69.87 -65.44
C GLN A 339 127.76 70.65 -65.36
N GLU A 340 128.75 70.13 -64.63
CA GLU A 340 130.07 70.75 -64.50
C GLU A 340 130.90 70.75 -65.81
N ALA A 341 130.65 69.80 -66.71
CA ALA A 341 131.36 69.71 -67.99
C ALA A 341 130.90 70.79 -69.00
N VAL A 342 129.58 70.98 -69.16
CA VAL A 342 128.98 71.88 -70.15
C VAL A 342 129.29 73.36 -69.86
N ALA A 343 129.45 73.73 -68.58
CA ALA A 343 129.73 75.09 -68.15
C ALA A 343 131.09 75.66 -68.62
N LYS A 344 131.95 74.84 -69.24
CA LYS A 344 133.30 75.23 -69.69
C LYS A 344 133.40 75.58 -71.18
N GLU A 345 132.64 74.92 -72.06
CA GLU A 345 132.63 75.24 -73.50
C GLU A 345 131.91 76.57 -73.81
N MET A 346 130.85 76.90 -73.08
CA MET A 346 129.99 78.07 -73.32
C MET A 346 130.65 79.45 -73.08
N ARG A 347 131.99 79.54 -73.03
CA ARG A 347 132.74 80.80 -72.90
C ARG A 347 133.67 81.11 -74.08
N GLU A 348 133.94 80.16 -74.97
CA GLU A 348 134.93 80.34 -76.04
C GLU A 348 134.27 80.60 -77.41
N ASP A 349 133.14 79.97 -77.74
CA ASP A 349 132.42 80.15 -79.02
C ASP A 349 131.56 81.42 -79.13
N ALA A 350 131.64 82.34 -78.15
CA ALA A 350 130.85 83.58 -78.16
C ALA A 350 131.14 84.51 -79.36
N ASP A 351 132.33 84.39 -79.97
CA ASP A 351 132.76 85.17 -81.14
C ASP A 351 132.53 84.44 -82.49
N ALA A 352 132.01 83.21 -82.51
CA ALA A 352 131.89 82.33 -83.69
C ALA A 352 130.76 82.68 -84.70
N PHE A 353 130.51 83.97 -84.91
CA PHE A 353 130.02 84.57 -86.15
C PHE A 353 128.80 83.94 -86.88
N ARG A 354 127.60 84.27 -86.39
CA ARG A 354 126.66 85.14 -87.15
C ARG A 354 126.32 84.67 -88.60
N ARG A 355 125.97 83.41 -88.82
CA ARG A 355 125.51 82.88 -90.14
C ARG A 355 124.47 81.77 -90.00
N LYS A 356 123.44 81.79 -90.88
CA LYS A 356 122.31 80.85 -91.00
C LYS A 356 121.36 80.87 -89.79
N VAL A 357 120.20 81.52 -89.81
CA VAL A 357 119.17 81.73 -90.86
C VAL A 357 118.40 80.45 -91.20
N ASP A 358 117.31 80.28 -90.45
CA ASP A 358 115.93 79.95 -90.84
C ASP A 358 115.58 78.64 -91.56
N LEU A 359 114.29 78.31 -91.45
CA LEU A 359 113.54 77.22 -92.09
C LEU A 359 113.86 75.83 -91.50
N GLU A 360 112.85 75.00 -91.17
CA GLU A 360 111.83 74.42 -92.06
C GLU A 360 112.51 73.55 -93.15
N GLU A 361 112.11 72.29 -93.37
CA GLU A 361 110.86 71.64 -92.98
C GLU A 361 110.91 70.10 -93.12
N HIS A 362 109.72 69.48 -93.06
CA HIS A 362 109.32 68.28 -93.79
C HIS A 362 109.62 66.87 -93.21
N MET A 363 108.56 66.35 -92.57
CA MET A 363 107.84 65.14 -92.98
C MET A 363 108.30 63.74 -92.52
N PHE A 364 107.27 62.89 -92.44
CA PHE A 364 107.26 61.42 -92.37
C PHE A 364 107.78 60.83 -91.04
N HIS A 365 107.10 59.85 -90.40
CA HIS A 365 105.99 59.03 -90.90
C HIS A 365 105.20 58.33 -89.77
N LYS A 366 103.87 58.14 -89.97
CA LYS A 366 102.95 57.16 -89.34
C LYS A 366 102.79 57.21 -87.80
N LEU A 367 101.62 57.44 -87.18
CA LEU A 367 100.21 57.06 -87.46
C LEU A 367 99.89 55.58 -87.14
N ILE A 368 99.55 55.30 -85.86
CA ILE A 368 98.32 54.58 -85.42
C ILE A 368 97.92 55.11 -84.02
N GLU A 369 96.76 55.77 -83.94
CA GLU A 369 95.91 56.14 -82.77
C GLU A 369 94.68 56.86 -83.39
N THR A 370 93.41 56.85 -82.94
CA THR A 370 92.65 56.37 -81.76
C THR A 370 91.29 55.76 -82.23
N ASP A 371 90.67 54.73 -81.62
CA ASP A 371 89.71 54.68 -80.48
C ASP A 371 88.24 55.18 -80.69
N GLN A 372 87.30 54.55 -79.94
CA GLN A 372 85.93 54.94 -79.51
C GLN A 372 84.63 54.74 -80.36
N THR A 373 83.98 53.57 -80.17
CA THR A 373 82.52 53.34 -79.84
C THR A 373 81.38 53.71 -80.84
N GLN A 374 80.12 53.18 -80.80
CA GLN A 374 79.39 52.30 -79.86
C GLN A 374 78.20 51.51 -80.51
N ASN A 375 77.62 50.55 -79.74
CA ASN A 375 76.22 50.02 -79.75
C ASN A 375 75.73 48.91 -80.72
N GLN A 376 75.28 47.80 -80.13
CA GLN A 376 73.88 47.34 -80.15
C GLN A 376 73.60 46.38 -78.95
N LYS A 377 72.36 46.30 -78.43
CA LYS A 377 72.08 45.70 -77.11
C LYS A 377 70.64 45.14 -76.92
N THR A 378 70.05 44.61 -77.99
CA THR A 378 68.57 44.67 -78.17
C THR A 378 67.83 43.31 -78.24
N GLN A 379 68.37 42.23 -77.67
CA GLN A 379 67.72 40.89 -77.70
C GLN A 379 67.46 40.22 -76.34
N LYS A 380 68.12 40.63 -75.24
CA LYS A 380 68.09 39.86 -73.97
C LYS A 380 66.94 40.18 -73.00
N LEU A 381 66.03 41.11 -73.31
CA LEU A 381 64.94 41.51 -72.40
C LEU A 381 63.60 40.83 -72.65
N ILE A 382 63.41 40.17 -73.80
CA ILE A 382 62.09 39.63 -74.21
C ILE A 382 61.83 38.24 -73.61
N GLU A 383 62.87 37.44 -73.38
CA GLU A 383 62.74 36.09 -72.80
C GLU A 383 62.41 36.12 -71.29
N GLU A 384 62.96 37.08 -70.55
CA GLU A 384 62.79 37.14 -69.09
C GLU A 384 61.36 37.47 -68.64
N ASP A 385 60.62 38.29 -69.41
CA ASP A 385 59.26 38.70 -69.02
C ASP A 385 58.19 37.68 -69.46
N LEU A 386 58.48 36.85 -70.47
CA LEU A 386 57.59 35.78 -70.91
C LEU A 386 57.54 34.64 -69.87
N ALA A 387 58.70 34.24 -69.34
CA ALA A 387 58.80 33.23 -68.28
C ALA A 387 58.11 33.63 -66.97
N LYS A 388 58.10 34.93 -66.63
CA LYS A 388 57.41 35.46 -65.43
C LYS A 388 55.89 35.37 -65.56
N ALA A 389 55.35 35.50 -66.78
CA ALA A 389 53.91 35.39 -67.03
C ALA A 389 53.40 33.95 -66.92
N GLU A 390 54.11 32.98 -67.51
CA GLU A 390 53.72 31.55 -67.47
C GLU A 390 53.71 31.01 -66.03
N GLN A 391 54.72 31.37 -65.23
CA GLN A 391 54.80 31.02 -63.81
C GLN A 391 53.62 31.59 -62.99
N ALA A 392 53.06 32.74 -63.39
CA ALA A 392 51.90 33.34 -62.74
C ALA A 392 50.59 32.61 -63.10
N CYS A 393 50.39 32.26 -64.37
CA CYS A 393 49.23 31.49 -64.84
C CYS A 393 49.13 30.13 -64.14
N LEU A 394 50.22 29.36 -64.11
CA LEU A 394 50.24 28.05 -63.43
C LEU A 394 49.89 28.16 -61.94
N ASN A 395 50.35 29.22 -61.25
CA ASN A 395 50.00 29.47 -59.85
C ASN A 395 48.53 29.91 -59.65
N ALA A 396 47.90 30.53 -60.66
CA ALA A 396 46.48 30.81 -60.65
C ALA A 396 45.65 29.53 -60.85
N ASP A 397 46.01 28.70 -61.83
CA ASP A 397 45.29 27.46 -62.15
C ASP A 397 45.30 26.46 -60.99
N TRP A 398 46.45 26.27 -60.30
CA TRP A 398 46.52 25.45 -59.10
C TRP A 398 45.60 25.96 -57.97
N ARG A 399 45.45 27.28 -57.82
CA ARG A 399 44.52 27.89 -56.84
C ARG A 399 43.07 27.73 -57.26
N ILE A 400 42.76 27.84 -58.56
CA ILE A 400 41.43 27.63 -59.11
C ILE A 400 41.01 26.16 -58.92
N GLN A 401 41.88 25.19 -59.20
CA GLN A 401 41.61 23.77 -58.95
C GLN A 401 41.43 23.47 -57.45
N ALA A 402 42.24 24.05 -56.57
CA ALA A 402 42.09 23.88 -55.13
C ALA A 402 40.74 24.42 -54.62
N LEU A 403 40.32 25.60 -55.08
CA LEU A 403 39.03 26.20 -54.74
C LEU A 403 37.85 25.43 -55.35
N HIS A 404 37.99 24.89 -56.56
CA HIS A 404 36.98 24.00 -57.15
C HIS A 404 36.82 22.71 -56.34
N LYS A 405 37.93 22.07 -55.96
CA LYS A 405 37.89 20.86 -55.13
C LYS A 405 37.24 21.13 -53.77
N GLN A 406 37.62 22.22 -53.10
CA GLN A 406 36.97 22.64 -51.85
C GLN A 406 35.46 22.85 -52.03
N ARG A 407 35.02 23.52 -53.11
CA ARG A 407 33.58 23.69 -53.39
C ARG A 407 32.85 22.36 -53.61
N CYS A 408 33.47 21.38 -54.26
CA CYS A 408 32.91 20.05 -54.42
C CYS A 408 32.79 19.31 -53.07
N ASP A 409 33.84 19.36 -52.24
CA ASP A 409 33.84 18.77 -50.90
C ASP A 409 32.78 19.42 -49.99
N ASP A 410 32.61 20.74 -50.06
CA ASP A 410 31.59 21.49 -49.30
C ASP A 410 30.16 21.33 -49.85
N LEU A 411 29.99 21.05 -51.15
CA LEU A 411 28.72 20.60 -51.73
C LEU A 411 28.32 19.22 -51.19
N GLN A 412 29.23 18.24 -51.24
CA GLN A 412 28.98 16.89 -50.72
C GLN A 412 28.67 16.91 -49.20
N ARG A 413 29.36 17.76 -48.42
CA ARG A 413 29.02 17.98 -47.01
C ARG A 413 27.60 18.53 -46.83
N ASN A 414 27.19 19.50 -47.65
CA ASN A 414 25.83 20.05 -47.59
C ASN A 414 24.77 19.02 -47.99
N GLU A 415 25.03 18.17 -49.00
CA GLU A 415 24.16 17.05 -49.38
C GLU A 415 24.02 16.05 -48.23
N CYS A 416 25.13 15.64 -47.59
CA CYS A 416 25.10 14.81 -46.39
C CYS A 416 24.33 15.45 -45.24
N TYR A 417 24.49 16.76 -44.98
CA TYR A 417 23.70 17.46 -43.95
C TYR A 417 22.21 17.54 -44.30
N HIS A 418 21.86 17.72 -45.58
CA HIS A 418 20.46 17.71 -46.03
C HIS A 418 19.83 16.32 -45.88
N GLU A 419 20.57 15.25 -46.20
CA GLU A 419 20.10 13.87 -46.06
C GLU A 419 19.96 13.47 -44.59
N VAL A 420 20.92 13.82 -43.72
CA VAL A 420 20.78 13.64 -42.27
C VAL A 420 19.59 14.44 -41.72
N ALA A 421 19.37 15.68 -42.19
CA ALA A 421 18.20 16.46 -41.81
C ALA A 421 16.88 15.87 -42.34
N ARG A 422 16.88 15.23 -43.52
CA ARG A 422 15.74 14.50 -44.09
C ARG A 422 15.41 13.28 -43.24
N LEU A 423 16.41 12.45 -42.94
CA LEU A 423 16.27 11.26 -42.09
C LEU A 423 15.84 11.60 -40.66
N LEU A 424 16.36 12.69 -40.06
CA LEU A 424 15.90 13.16 -38.75
C LEU A 424 14.44 13.64 -38.75
N ARG A 425 13.96 14.28 -39.84
CA ARG A 425 12.54 14.62 -39.99
C ARG A 425 11.66 13.38 -40.20
N GLU A 426 12.19 12.36 -40.88
CA GLU A 426 11.51 11.10 -41.13
C GLU A 426 11.40 10.24 -39.85
N ASN A 427 12.48 10.15 -39.06
CA ASN A 427 12.45 9.49 -37.74
C ASN A 427 11.50 10.19 -36.78
N ARG A 428 11.55 11.52 -36.63
CA ARG A 428 10.58 12.24 -35.78
C ARG A 428 9.14 12.00 -36.19
N ARG A 429 8.87 11.86 -37.49
CA ARG A 429 7.53 11.51 -37.98
C ARG A 429 7.15 10.10 -37.52
N LYS A 430 8.00 9.10 -37.76
CA LYS A 430 7.79 7.71 -37.33
C LYS A 430 7.67 7.58 -35.81
N GLU A 431 8.44 8.34 -35.05
CA GLU A 431 8.32 8.47 -33.59
C GLU A 431 6.94 9.02 -33.19
N THR A 432 6.44 10.08 -33.84
CA THR A 432 5.07 10.58 -33.59
C THR A 432 3.98 9.61 -34.06
N GLU A 433 4.19 8.88 -35.15
CA GLU A 433 3.26 7.84 -35.63
C GLU A 433 3.19 6.66 -34.65
N VAL A 434 4.34 6.20 -34.12
CA VAL A 434 4.42 5.17 -33.08
C VAL A 434 3.83 5.65 -31.75
N LEU A 435 4.08 6.90 -31.33
CA LEU A 435 3.47 7.46 -30.11
C LEU A 435 1.95 7.60 -30.24
N ASN A 436 1.44 8.05 -31.39
CA ASN A 436 0.00 8.11 -31.65
C ASN A 436 -0.63 6.72 -31.72
N ALA A 437 0.04 5.73 -32.31
CA ALA A 437 -0.40 4.34 -32.30
C ALA A 437 -0.41 3.76 -30.88
N MET A 438 0.62 4.04 -30.07
CA MET A 438 0.71 3.59 -28.68
C MET A 438 -0.40 4.20 -27.81
N MET A 439 -0.65 5.51 -27.91
CA MET A 439 -1.79 6.15 -27.24
C MET A 439 -3.14 5.61 -27.75
N GLY A 440 -3.23 5.25 -29.02
CA GLY A 440 -4.42 4.61 -29.59
C GLY A 440 -4.70 3.22 -29.01
N GLU A 441 -3.66 2.38 -28.91
CA GLU A 441 -3.77 1.06 -28.25
C GLU A 441 -3.98 1.18 -26.74
N GLU A 442 -3.36 2.16 -26.07
CA GLU A 442 -3.60 2.42 -24.65
C GLU A 442 -5.06 2.85 -24.41
N ALA A 443 -5.60 3.77 -25.24
CA ALA A 443 -7.00 4.17 -25.17
C ALA A 443 -7.95 2.99 -25.41
N LYS A 444 -7.67 2.12 -26.40
CA LYS A 444 -8.44 0.86 -26.59
C LYS A 444 -8.39 -0.03 -25.36
N LYS A 445 -7.21 -0.18 -24.73
CA LYS A 445 -7.04 -1.00 -23.51
C LYS A 445 -7.77 -0.40 -22.31
N TRP A 446 -7.85 0.93 -22.20
CA TRP A 446 -8.68 1.60 -21.20
C TRP A 446 -10.19 1.41 -21.45
N GLU A 447 -10.67 1.43 -22.70
CA GLU A 447 -12.08 1.10 -22.99
C GLU A 447 -12.38 -0.40 -22.78
N GLU A 448 -11.51 -1.31 -23.22
CA GLU A 448 -11.62 -2.75 -22.90
C GLU A 448 -11.68 -3.00 -21.39
N ALA A 449 -10.90 -2.26 -20.60
CA ALA A 449 -10.90 -2.38 -19.14
C ALA A 449 -12.21 -1.88 -18.52
N LYS A 450 -12.76 -0.76 -19.01
CA LYS A 450 -14.09 -0.26 -18.59
C LYS A 450 -15.21 -1.21 -18.98
N GLU A 451 -15.16 -1.78 -20.18
CA GLU A 451 -16.15 -2.75 -20.67
C GLU A 451 -16.10 -4.05 -19.84
N LYS A 452 -14.91 -4.57 -19.53
CA LYS A 452 -14.72 -5.73 -18.65
C LYS A 452 -15.17 -5.45 -17.21
N ASP A 453 -14.90 -4.26 -16.67
CA ASP A 453 -15.40 -3.83 -15.35
C ASP A 453 -16.94 -3.64 -15.34
N PHE A 454 -17.52 -3.14 -16.43
CA PHE A 454 -18.98 -3.07 -16.59
C PHE A 454 -19.61 -4.46 -16.67
N HIS A 455 -19.01 -5.39 -17.43
CA HIS A 455 -19.41 -6.79 -17.47
C HIS A 455 -19.30 -7.44 -16.08
N LEU A 456 -18.18 -7.30 -15.38
CA LEU A 456 -18.00 -7.80 -14.01
C LEU A 456 -19.04 -7.22 -13.03
N LYS A 457 -19.43 -5.95 -13.21
CA LYS A 457 -20.49 -5.29 -12.41
C LYS A 457 -21.89 -5.79 -12.78
N SER A 458 -22.14 -6.18 -14.03
CA SER A 458 -23.39 -6.83 -14.44
C SER A 458 -23.49 -8.28 -13.97
N GLU A 459 -22.42 -9.07 -14.06
CA GLU A 459 -22.34 -10.43 -13.52
C GLU A 459 -22.48 -10.45 -12.00
N LYS A 460 -21.80 -9.55 -11.28
CA LYS A 460 -21.99 -9.44 -9.81
C LYS A 460 -23.42 -9.09 -9.42
N LYS A 461 -24.13 -8.29 -10.23
CA LYS A 461 -25.57 -8.04 -10.04
C LYS A 461 -26.41 -9.26 -10.39
N ALA A 462 -26.09 -9.99 -11.45
CA ALA A 462 -26.78 -11.22 -11.82
C ALA A 462 -26.61 -12.33 -10.77
N SER A 463 -25.40 -12.52 -10.24
CA SER A 463 -25.14 -13.41 -9.10
C SER A 463 -25.93 -12.94 -7.89
N ALA A 464 -25.82 -11.68 -7.47
CA ALA A 464 -26.57 -11.18 -6.32
C ALA A 464 -28.09 -11.35 -6.45
N LEU A 465 -28.65 -11.23 -7.67
CA LEU A 465 -30.06 -11.51 -7.95
C LEU A 465 -30.37 -13.02 -7.92
N ALA A 466 -29.48 -13.87 -8.42
CA ALA A 466 -29.63 -15.33 -8.36
C ALA A 466 -29.48 -15.87 -6.92
N ASP A 467 -28.55 -15.31 -6.13
CA ASP A 467 -28.33 -15.60 -4.72
C ASP A 467 -29.51 -15.10 -3.87
N ALA A 468 -30.05 -13.91 -4.15
CA ALA A 468 -31.28 -13.42 -3.53
C ALA A 468 -32.51 -14.25 -3.92
N SER A 469 -32.61 -14.70 -5.18
CA SER A 469 -33.69 -15.58 -5.64
C SER A 469 -33.58 -16.97 -5.01
N ARG A 470 -32.37 -17.51 -4.86
CA ARG A 470 -32.10 -18.77 -4.16
C ARG A 470 -32.42 -18.65 -2.66
N LYS A 471 -32.04 -17.53 -2.02
CA LYS A 471 -32.42 -17.26 -0.62
C LYS A 471 -33.94 -17.19 -0.50
N TRP A 472 -34.63 -16.40 -1.32
CA TRP A 472 -36.08 -16.28 -1.29
C TRP A 472 -36.79 -17.61 -1.56
N PHE A 473 -36.27 -18.44 -2.48
CA PHE A 473 -36.80 -19.78 -2.73
C PHE A 473 -36.65 -20.69 -1.50
N LEU A 474 -35.48 -20.72 -0.85
CA LEU A 474 -35.25 -21.49 0.37
C LEU A 474 -36.10 -20.97 1.54
N GLU A 475 -36.18 -19.65 1.69
CA GLU A 475 -36.99 -18.96 2.69
C GLU A 475 -38.49 -19.19 2.46
N LYS A 476 -38.92 -19.38 1.19
CA LYS A 476 -40.28 -19.82 0.86
C LYS A 476 -40.49 -21.32 1.12
N GLU A 477 -39.59 -22.21 0.71
CA GLU A 477 -39.70 -23.65 1.02
C GLU A 477 -39.77 -23.90 2.53
N ILE A 478 -39.00 -23.17 3.33
CA ILE A 478 -39.07 -23.21 4.80
C ILE A 478 -40.45 -22.74 5.30
N ASN A 479 -41.00 -21.65 4.77
CA ASN A 479 -42.32 -21.15 5.17
C ASN A 479 -43.46 -22.08 4.70
N ASP A 480 -43.42 -22.58 3.46
CA ASP A 480 -44.37 -23.57 2.94
C ASP A 480 -44.33 -24.87 3.77
N ALA A 481 -43.15 -25.30 4.21
CA ALA A 481 -42.98 -26.44 5.11
C ALA A 481 -43.52 -26.17 6.52
N LEU A 482 -43.40 -24.95 7.05
CA LEU A 482 -44.07 -24.54 8.29
C LEU A 482 -45.61 -24.55 8.12
N GLU A 483 -46.14 -23.94 7.06
CA GLU A 483 -47.59 -23.93 6.79
C GLU A 483 -48.15 -25.36 6.61
N HIS A 484 -47.38 -26.27 6.00
CA HIS A 484 -47.73 -27.69 5.89
C HIS A 484 -47.57 -28.47 7.21
N ALA A 485 -46.78 -27.99 8.17
CA ALA A 485 -46.67 -28.57 9.50
C ALA A 485 -47.82 -28.14 10.44
N GLU A 486 -48.31 -26.90 10.32
CA GLU A 486 -49.24 -26.34 11.33
C GLU A 486 -50.74 -26.62 11.09
N HIS A 487 -51.24 -26.74 9.84
CA HIS A 487 -52.70 -26.83 9.61
C HIS A 487 -53.24 -27.81 8.54
N PRO A 488 -53.79 -28.96 8.96
CA PRO A 488 -54.92 -29.59 8.28
C PRO A 488 -56.25 -28.89 8.66
N TYR A 489 -57.02 -28.44 7.65
CA TYR A 489 -58.22 -27.56 7.74
C TYR A 489 -57.89 -26.13 8.21
N ARG A 490 -58.52 -25.05 7.70
CA ARG A 490 -59.92 -24.90 7.21
C ARG A 490 -60.06 -23.90 6.02
N LYS A 491 -61.30 -23.71 5.52
CA LYS A 491 -61.62 -23.03 4.25
C LYS A 491 -61.74 -21.48 4.30
N ALA A 492 -61.41 -20.86 3.15
CA ALA A 492 -62.17 -19.83 2.40
C ALA A 492 -61.88 -18.30 2.52
N VAL A 493 -61.21 -17.76 1.48
CA VAL A 493 -61.58 -16.68 0.49
C VAL A 493 -62.42 -15.43 0.90
N PRO A 494 -62.34 -14.26 0.18
CA PRO A 494 -61.43 -13.15 0.52
C PRO A 494 -62.10 -11.75 0.53
N ARG A 495 -61.36 -10.67 0.89
CA ARG A 495 -61.58 -9.24 0.50
C ARG A 495 -60.38 -8.39 0.99
N TYR A 496 -60.00 -7.20 0.50
CA TYR A 496 -60.07 -6.43 -0.77
C TYR A 496 -59.54 -5.01 -0.40
N GLN A 497 -58.62 -4.43 -1.20
CA GLN A 497 -58.42 -2.98 -1.46
C GLN A 497 -57.82 -1.94 -0.44
N ASN A 498 -56.92 -1.12 -1.03
CA ASN A 498 -56.72 0.36 -0.92
C ASN A 498 -55.62 0.98 -0.01
N GLY A 499 -55.10 2.14 -0.49
CA GLY A 499 -53.95 2.91 0.02
C GLY A 499 -52.65 2.68 -0.80
N GLN A 500 -52.30 3.39 -1.89
CA GLN A 500 -52.41 4.83 -2.27
C GLN A 500 -51.60 5.76 -1.32
N VAL A 501 -50.77 6.73 -1.75
CA VAL A 501 -50.56 7.46 -3.04
C VAL A 501 -49.05 7.69 -3.29
N ALA A 502 -48.51 7.52 -4.51
CA ALA A 502 -48.04 8.57 -5.46
C ALA A 502 -47.55 7.92 -6.80
N SER A 503 -47.34 8.53 -7.98
CA SER A 503 -47.05 9.92 -8.46
C SER A 503 -45.57 10.34 -8.35
N SER A 504 -44.85 10.80 -9.38
CA SER A 504 -45.11 11.05 -10.83
C SER A 504 -43.76 11.11 -11.59
N CYS A 505 -43.64 11.06 -12.93
CA CYS A 505 -44.62 10.98 -14.03
C CYS A 505 -44.03 10.20 -15.24
N SER A 506 -44.89 9.81 -16.19
CA SER A 506 -44.51 9.29 -17.53
C SER A 506 -45.15 10.19 -18.61
N PRO A 507 -44.68 10.18 -19.87
CA PRO A 507 -45.20 9.21 -20.86
C PRO A 507 -44.06 8.54 -21.67
N ARG A 508 -44.20 7.40 -22.37
CA ARG A 508 -45.17 6.98 -23.43
C ARG A 508 -45.07 7.86 -24.70
N ALA A 509 -45.08 7.34 -25.92
CA ALA A 509 -45.34 5.97 -26.40
C ALA A 509 -44.64 5.67 -27.76
N SER A 510 -44.80 4.43 -28.26
CA SER A 510 -44.60 3.95 -29.66
C SER A 510 -43.21 4.20 -30.31
N GLN A 511 -42.38 3.17 -30.57
CA GLN A 511 -42.55 2.10 -31.59
C GLN A 511 -42.76 2.61 -33.03
N LEU A 512 -41.73 2.44 -33.88
CA LEU A 512 -41.81 1.68 -35.14
C LEU A 512 -40.38 1.36 -35.66
N ASN A 513 -40.27 0.60 -36.75
CA ASN A 513 -39.08 -0.19 -37.12
C ASN A 513 -38.25 0.37 -38.31
N ALA A 514 -37.15 -0.33 -38.60
CA ALA A 514 -36.47 -0.48 -39.90
C ALA A 514 -35.40 0.54 -40.34
N VAL A 515 -34.14 0.21 -40.00
CA VAL A 515 -33.00 -0.02 -40.93
C VAL A 515 -33.13 0.48 -42.39
N SER A 516 -32.25 1.40 -42.80
CA SER A 516 -31.28 1.20 -43.92
C SER A 516 -30.37 2.43 -44.16
N GLU A 517 -29.09 2.17 -44.42
CA GLU A 517 -28.12 2.86 -45.31
C GLU A 517 -28.36 4.35 -45.69
N THR A 518 -27.38 5.25 -45.54
CA THR A 518 -26.22 5.35 -46.45
C THR A 518 -25.14 6.32 -45.94
N ASP A 519 -23.91 6.19 -46.46
CA ASP A 519 -22.81 7.15 -46.24
C ASP A 519 -23.01 8.49 -46.98
N SER A 520 -22.59 9.60 -46.36
CA SER A 520 -21.58 10.53 -46.92
C SER A 520 -21.33 11.77 -46.04
N ALA A 521 -20.20 12.44 -46.28
CA ALA A 521 -19.70 13.59 -45.53
C ALA A 521 -20.52 14.88 -45.84
N THR A 522 -20.39 16.02 -45.12
CA THR A 522 -19.15 16.83 -45.09
C THR A 522 -19.21 17.99 -44.06
N CYS A 523 -18.08 18.22 -43.37
CA CYS A 523 -17.63 19.43 -42.66
C CYS A 523 -18.61 20.37 -41.91
N ILE A 524 -18.43 20.44 -40.57
CA ILE A 524 -18.42 21.73 -39.83
C ILE A 524 -17.04 21.85 -39.12
N SER A 525 -16.48 23.06 -39.09
CA SER A 525 -15.02 23.26 -38.98
C SER A 525 -14.42 23.19 -37.56
N LEU A 526 -13.24 22.58 -37.43
CA LEU A 526 -12.43 22.51 -36.21
C LEU A 526 -11.95 23.87 -35.66
N ASN A 527 -11.97 24.92 -36.49
CA ASN A 527 -11.38 26.24 -36.18
C ASN A 527 -11.99 26.91 -34.93
N GLN A 528 -13.29 26.69 -34.70
CA GLN A 528 -14.00 27.36 -33.59
C GLN A 528 -13.54 26.87 -32.20
N ARG A 529 -13.10 25.60 -32.09
CA ARG A 529 -12.55 25.04 -30.85
C ARG A 529 -11.14 25.56 -30.56
N ARG A 530 -10.32 25.78 -31.60
CA ARG A 530 -8.95 26.29 -31.45
C ARG A 530 -8.92 27.70 -30.86
N ILE A 531 -9.78 28.59 -31.38
CA ILE A 531 -9.88 29.98 -30.93
C ILE A 531 -10.22 30.08 -29.43
N GLN A 532 -11.02 29.16 -28.87
CA GLN A 532 -11.35 29.11 -27.45
C GLN A 532 -10.16 28.70 -26.57
N TRP A 533 -9.33 27.76 -27.02
CA TRP A 533 -8.09 27.42 -26.31
C TRP A 533 -7.05 28.53 -26.43
N ASP A 534 -6.88 29.12 -27.62
CA ASP A 534 -5.95 30.23 -27.85
C ASP A 534 -6.33 31.47 -27.02
N THR A 535 -7.61 31.70 -26.68
CA THR A 535 -8.02 32.80 -25.76
C THR A 535 -7.83 32.43 -24.30
N MET A 536 -8.14 31.19 -23.88
CA MET A 536 -7.94 30.75 -22.51
C MET A 536 -6.45 30.67 -22.12
N GLU A 537 -5.56 30.27 -23.05
CA GLU A 537 -4.11 30.33 -22.84
C GLU A 537 -3.60 31.77 -22.67
N ARG A 538 -4.12 32.72 -23.48
CA ARG A 538 -3.77 34.15 -23.35
C ARG A 538 -4.20 34.73 -22.02
N ASP A 539 -5.43 34.48 -21.57
CA ASP A 539 -5.91 34.93 -20.26
C ASP A 539 -5.11 34.30 -19.11
N LEU A 540 -4.73 33.02 -19.20
CA LEU A 540 -3.86 32.37 -18.23
C LEU A 540 -2.45 32.99 -18.20
N MET A 541 -1.86 33.25 -19.36
CA MET A 541 -0.56 33.93 -19.49
C MET A 541 -0.59 35.37 -18.95
N GLU A 542 -1.70 36.09 -19.14
CA GLU A 542 -1.91 37.44 -18.62
C GLU A 542 -2.08 37.43 -17.09
N ARG A 543 -2.80 36.46 -16.52
CA ARG A 543 -2.84 36.21 -15.07
C ARG A 543 -1.46 35.90 -14.50
N VAL A 544 -0.66 35.07 -15.18
CA VAL A 544 0.72 34.75 -14.76
C VAL A 544 1.65 35.97 -14.85
N ARG A 545 1.51 36.83 -15.87
CA ARG A 545 2.25 38.10 -15.96
C ARG A 545 1.87 39.05 -14.82
N ASN A 546 0.58 39.22 -14.55
CA ASN A 546 0.09 40.03 -13.42
C ASN A 546 0.58 39.49 -12.07
N LEU A 547 0.59 38.17 -11.87
CA LEU A 547 1.12 37.55 -10.65
C LEU A 547 2.63 37.82 -10.49
N ARG A 548 3.42 37.66 -11.57
CA ARG A 548 4.86 37.96 -11.58
C ARG A 548 5.14 39.44 -11.33
N GLN A 549 4.35 40.36 -11.89
CA GLN A 549 4.46 41.79 -11.61
C GLN A 549 4.11 42.14 -10.16
N ARG A 550 3.06 41.55 -9.57
CA ARG A 550 2.73 41.73 -8.15
C ARG A 550 3.83 41.23 -7.22
N LEU A 551 4.39 40.04 -7.50
CA LEU A 551 5.51 39.49 -6.73
C LEU A 551 6.79 40.33 -6.89
N ALA A 552 7.08 40.84 -8.08
CA ALA A 552 8.19 41.77 -8.31
C ALA A 552 8.00 43.12 -7.61
N ALA A 553 6.77 43.64 -7.52
CA ALA A 553 6.44 44.84 -6.75
C ALA A 553 6.57 44.59 -5.23
N GLN A 554 6.10 43.45 -4.72
CA GLN A 554 6.34 43.05 -3.32
C GLN A 554 7.82 42.91 -3.00
N ALA A 555 8.62 42.34 -3.90
CA ALA A 555 10.07 42.25 -3.74
C ALA A 555 10.73 43.65 -3.73
N ARG A 556 10.33 44.55 -4.63
CA ARG A 556 10.83 45.94 -4.65
C ARG A 556 10.46 46.70 -3.38
N ASN A 557 9.24 46.57 -2.87
CA ASN A 557 8.83 47.19 -1.61
C ASN A 557 9.62 46.65 -0.41
N ARG A 558 9.95 45.34 -0.39
CA ARG A 558 10.84 44.76 0.63
C ARG A 558 12.27 45.32 0.54
N CYS A 559 12.77 45.57 -0.66
CA CYS A 559 14.10 46.19 -0.87
C CYS A 559 14.10 47.73 -0.73
N GLN A 560 12.98 48.37 -0.39
CA GLN A 560 12.88 49.82 -0.21
C GLN A 560 12.69 50.26 1.25
N MET A 561 12.68 49.34 2.23
CA MET A 561 12.79 49.71 3.63
C MET A 561 14.25 50.04 3.99
N PRO A 562 14.57 51.27 4.45
CA PRO A 562 15.91 51.59 4.93
C PRO A 562 16.18 50.91 6.28
N HIS A 563 17.43 50.47 6.49
CA HIS A 563 17.88 50.05 7.81
C HIS A 563 17.92 51.26 8.76
N LEU A 564 17.25 51.15 9.91
CA LEU A 564 17.45 52.06 11.04
C LEU A 564 17.88 51.28 12.28
N LEU A 565 19.21 51.29 12.47
CA LEU A 565 19.97 51.44 13.72
C LEU A 565 19.49 50.77 15.02
N ALA A 566 20.46 50.02 15.59
CA ALA A 566 20.73 49.86 17.02
C ALA A 566 19.70 49.08 17.87
N THR A 567 20.08 48.49 19.01
CA THR A 567 21.39 48.50 19.72
C THR A 567 21.99 47.11 19.85
#